data_AF-A0A2A7B0F7-F1
#
_entry.id   AF-A0A2A7B0F7-F1
#
_cell.length_a   1.000
_cell.length_b   1.000
_cell.length_c   1.000
_cell.angle_alpha   90.00
_cell.angle_beta   90.00
_cell.angle_gamma   90.00
#
_symmetry.space_group_name_H-M   'P 1'
#
loop_
_entity.id
_entity.type
_entity.pdbx_description
1 polymer ?
#
loop_
_entity_poly.entity_id
_entity_poly.type
_entity_poly.pdbx_seq_one_letter_code
_entity_poly.pdbx_strand_id
1 'polypeptide(L)' 'MNPFELFSFAKLFSTVMNGQMSVSSAEMEAACKLLKEMADNNQCMTSEQKEAYKLMVDCAKEASKGKQ' A
#
# COMPACT_ATOMS: atom_id res chain seq x y z
N MET A 1 -11.78 -0.99 9.80
CA MET A 1 -10.91 -0.25 8.85
C MET A 1 -11.12 1.23 9.12
N ASN A 2 -10.08 1.91 9.61
CA ASN A 2 -10.11 3.35 9.84
C ASN A 2 -10.02 4.09 8.47
N PRO A 3 -10.71 5.24 8.26
CA PRO A 3 -10.61 6.04 7.04
C PRO A 3 -9.17 6.36 6.61
N PHE A 4 -8.23 6.53 7.55
CA PHE A 4 -6.80 6.70 7.24
C PHE A 4 -6.19 5.49 6.53
N GLU A 5 -6.64 4.28 6.87
CA GLU A 5 -6.15 3.05 6.24
C GLU A 5 -6.69 2.87 4.83
N LEU A 6 -7.99 3.13 4.65
CA LEU A 6 -8.63 3.10 3.35
C LEU A 6 -8.01 4.13 2.40
N PHE A 7 -7.72 5.32 2.91
CA PHE A 7 -7.04 6.37 2.15
C PHE A 7 -5.60 5.96 1.78
N SER A 8 -4.88 5.30 2.68
CA SER A 8 -3.52 4.80 2.43
C SER A 8 -3.50 3.70 1.36
N PHE A 9 -4.44 2.76 1.43
CA PHE A 9 -4.64 1.74 0.40
C PHE A 9 -5.00 2.37 -0.95
N ALA A 10 -5.96 3.30 -0.98
CA ALA A 10 -6.37 3.98 -2.20
C ALA A 10 -5.22 4.79 -2.84
N LYS A 11 -4.39 5.45 -2.03
CA LYS A 11 -3.19 6.13 -2.52
C LYS A 11 -2.20 5.17 -3.16
N LEU A 12 -1.85 4.06 -2.48
CA LEU A 12 -0.93 3.05 -3.02
C LEU A 12 -1.49 2.41 -4.29
N PHE A 13 -2.77 2.06 -4.30
CA PHE A 13 -3.44 1.53 -5.48
C PHE A 13 -3.40 2.52 -6.65
N SER A 14 -3.67 3.80 -6.41
CA SER A 14 -3.59 4.83 -7.44
C SER A 14 -2.15 5.03 -7.95
N THR A 15 -1.14 4.93 -7.09
CA THR A 15 0.27 4.99 -7.47
C THR A 15 0.66 3.81 -8.35
N VAL A 16 0.24 2.59 -8.00
CA VAL A 16 0.51 1.37 -8.76
C VAL A 16 -0.22 1.38 -10.11
N MET A 17 -1.48 1.82 -10.15
CA MET A 17 -2.32 1.72 -11.35
C MET A 17 -2.04 2.79 -12.40
N ASN A 18 -1.71 4.03 -12.01
CA ASN A 18 -1.56 5.11 -13.00
C ASN A 18 -0.54 6.19 -12.62
N GLY A 19 0.16 6.08 -11.49
CA GLY A 19 1.26 6.97 -11.10
C GLY A 19 0.92 8.46 -10.93
N GLN A 20 -0.35 8.85 -11.07
CA GLN A 20 -0.81 10.25 -11.09
C GLN A 20 -0.80 10.92 -9.71
N MET A 21 -0.78 10.16 -8.61
CA MET A 21 -0.57 10.71 -7.28
C MET A 21 0.93 10.83 -7.00
N SER A 22 1.38 12.05 -6.77
CA SER A 22 2.69 12.31 -6.18
C SER A 22 2.61 11.95 -4.70
N VAL A 23 3.13 10.79 -4.34
CA VAL A 23 3.19 10.31 -2.96
C VAL A 23 4.61 10.53 -2.47
N SER A 24 4.78 11.25 -1.36
CA SER A 24 6.11 11.41 -0.78
C SER A 24 6.65 10.07 -0.28
N SER A 25 7.97 9.92 -0.20
CA SER A 25 8.60 8.71 0.34
C SER A 25 8.10 8.38 1.76
N ALA A 26 7.86 9.40 2.58
CA ALA A 26 7.33 9.25 3.94
C ALA A 26 5.89 8.73 3.96
N GLU A 27 5.02 9.25 3.09
CA GLU A 27 3.65 8.76 2.95
C GLU A 27 3.59 7.34 2.38
N MET A 28 4.49 7.03 1.44
CA MET A 28 4.62 5.69 0.87
C MET A 28 5.02 4.69 1.96
N GLU A 29 6.00 5.04 2.79
CA GLU A 29 6.45 4.18 3.88
C GLU A 29 5.38 4.01 4.96
N ALA A 30 4.67 5.08 5.31
CA ALA A 30 3.55 5.03 6.25
C ALA A 30 2.41 4.14 5.72
N ALA A 31 2.02 4.31 4.45
CA ALA A 31 0.99 3.48 3.83
C ALA A 31 1.43 2.01 3.74
N CYS A 32 2.71 1.74 3.43
CA CYS A 32 3.26 0.39 3.42
C CYS A 32 3.26 -0.27 4.81
N LYS A 33 3.68 0.45 5.86
CA LYS A 33 3.64 -0.05 7.24
C LYS A 33 2.21 -0.40 7.65
N LEU A 34 1.29 0.49 7.34
CA LEU A 34 -0.10 0.39 7.74
C LEU A 34 -0.82 -0.75 7.00
N LEU A 35 -0.57 -0.95 5.70
CA LEU A 35 -1.04 -2.15 4.99
C LEU A 35 -0.46 -3.45 5.55
N LYS A 36 0.80 -3.42 5.97
CA LYS A 36 1.46 -4.58 6.56
C LYS A 36 0.86 -4.92 7.93
N GLU A 37 0.66 -3.92 8.79
CA GLU A 37 -0.05 -4.08 10.07
C GLU A 37 -1.48 -4.56 9.87
N MET A 38 -2.18 -4.09 8.83
CA MET A 38 -3.53 -4.55 8.54
C MET A 38 -3.53 -6.03 8.09
N ALA A 39 -2.58 -6.44 7.26
CA ALA A 39 -2.44 -7.84 6.83
C ALA A 39 -2.01 -8.79 7.98
N ASP A 40 -1.19 -8.30 8.91
CA ASP A 40 -0.76 -9.03 10.11
C ASP A 40 -1.89 -9.13 11.16
N ASN A 41 -2.57 -8.02 11.47
CA ASN A 41 -3.61 -7.97 12.50
C ASN A 41 -4.96 -8.55 12.04
N ASN A 42 -5.27 -8.52 10.74
CA ASN A 42 -6.55 -8.99 10.26
C ASN A 42 -6.54 -10.50 9.99
N GLN A 43 -6.90 -11.28 11.02
CA GLN A 43 -7.01 -12.74 10.93
C GLN A 43 -8.12 -13.23 9.98
N CYS A 44 -9.06 -12.35 9.59
CA CYS A 44 -10.11 -12.69 8.62
C CYS A 44 -9.66 -12.62 7.16
N MET A 45 -8.44 -12.15 6.86
CA MET A 45 -7.95 -12.12 5.49
C MET A 45 -7.48 -13.49 5.04
N THR A 46 -7.96 -13.92 3.86
CA THR A 46 -7.45 -15.14 3.21
C THR A 46 -6.00 -14.96 2.77
N SER A 47 -5.30 -16.07 2.56
CA SER A 47 -3.92 -16.08 2.07
C SER A 47 -3.76 -15.24 0.81
N GLU A 48 -4.71 -15.33 -0.13
CA GLU A 48 -4.70 -14.56 -1.38
C GLU A 48 -4.84 -13.05 -1.14
N GLN A 49 -5.68 -12.64 -0.19
CA GLN A 49 -5.80 -11.23 0.16
C GLN A 49 -4.50 -10.70 0.80
N LYS A 50 -3.85 -11.50 1.65
CA LYS A 50 -2.56 -11.12 2.24
C LYS A 50 -1.47 -10.99 1.16
N GLU A 51 -1.44 -11.90 0.20
CA GLU A 51 -0.53 -11.82 -0.94
C GLU A 51 -0.80 -10.61 -1.82
N ALA A 52 -2.06 -10.30 -2.13
CA ALA A 52 -2.42 -9.11 -2.90
C ALA A 52 -1.97 -7.80 -2.23
N TYR A 53 -2.14 -7.69 -0.91
CA TYR A 53 -1.65 -6.55 -0.14
C TYR A 53 -0.13 -6.44 -0.18
N LYS A 54 0.57 -7.58 -0.07
CA LYS A 54 2.03 -7.65 -0.15
C LYS A 54 2.56 -7.23 -1.52
N LEU A 55 1.91 -7.70 -2.59
CA LEU A 55 2.20 -7.32 -3.99
C LEU A 55 1.98 -5.82 -4.22
N MET A 56 0.89 -5.26 -3.71
CA MET A 56 0.63 -3.82 -3.81
C MET A 56 1.70 -2.98 -3.10
N VAL A 57 2.12 -3.40 -1.91
CA VAL A 57 3.21 -2.76 -1.16
C VAL A 57 4.53 -2.83 -1.93
N ASP A 58 4.83 -3.97 -2.56
CA ASP A 58 6.05 -4.16 -3.33
C ASP A 58 6.05 -3.29 -4.60
N CYS A 59 4.99 -3.37 -5.41
CA CYS A 59 4.83 -2.52 -6.60
C CYS A 59 4.88 -1.04 -6.27
N ALA A 60 4.31 -0.60 -5.15
CA ALA A 60 4.37 0.80 -4.75
C ALA A 60 5.80 1.24 -4.36
N LYS A 61 6.58 0.37 -3.71
CA LYS A 61 8.00 0.63 -3.43
C LYS A 61 8.83 0.68 -4.70
N GLU A 62 8.56 -0.18 -5.66
CA GLU A 62 9.22 -0.14 -6.97
C GLU A 62 8.86 1.12 -7.75
N ALA A 63 7.57 1.50 -7.76
CA ALA A 63 7.10 2.75 -8.35
C ALA A 63 7.71 3.99 -7.66
N SER A 64 8.01 3.93 -6.36
CA SER A 64 8.71 5.01 -5.66
C SER A 64 10.18 5.12 -6.06
N LYS A 65 10.84 4.01 -6.40
CA LYS A 65 12.25 3.97 -6.79
C LYS A 65 12.47 4.40 -8.24
N GLY A 66 11.48 4.19 -9.11
CA GLY A 66 11.55 4.57 -10.53
C GLY A 66 11.38 6.06 -10.84
N LYS A 67 11.11 6.92 -9.83
CA LYS A 67 10.98 8.38 -9.98
C LYS A 67 12.24 9.17 -9.57
N GLN A 68 13.40 8.52 -9.40
CA GLN A 68 14.67 9.19 -9.10
C GLN A 68 15.48 9.48 -10.37
#